data_AF-A0A1H1XA48-F1
#
_entry.id   AF-A0A1H1XA48-F1
#
_cell.length_a   1.000
_cell.length_b   1.000
_cell.length_c   1.000
_cell.angle_alpha   90.00
_cell.angle_beta   90.00
_cell.angle_gamma   90.00
#
_symmetry.space_group_name_H-M   'P 1'
#
loop_
_entity.id
_entity.type
_entity.pdbx_description
1 polymer ?
#
loop_
_entity_poly.entity_id
_entity_poly.type
_entity_poly.pdbx_seq_one_letter_code
_entity_poly.pdbx_strand_id
1 'polypeptide(L)'
;MALARTEDMESLVGSSGSGEPVFAGGQDPWILGAGTADEWVVPRGIRQMASAGKKNVVLIGGRLAGTWTITGSEMRVTWLDGAGPDAPNGLSLQKAATAIFGDIAVVRVS
;
A
#
# COMPACT_ATOMS: atom_id res chain seq x y z
N MET A 1 -17.49 6.46 10.46
CA MET A 1 -17.22 6.69 11.90
C MET A 1 -16.23 5.63 12.33
N ALA A 2 -15.02 6.04 12.71
CA ALA A 2 -14.00 5.13 13.24
C ALA A 2 -14.02 5.20 14.76
N LEU A 3 -13.86 4.07 15.43
CA LEU A 3 -13.81 3.97 16.89
C LEU A 3 -12.42 3.46 17.28
N ALA A 4 -11.85 4.04 18.34
CA ALA A 4 -10.59 3.62 18.92
C ALA A 4 -10.76 3.49 20.45
N ARG A 5 -9.89 2.69 21.09
CA ARG A 5 -9.87 2.61 22.55
C ARG A 5 -9.34 3.94 23.10
N THR A 6 -9.90 4.40 24.22
CA THR A 6 -9.50 5.66 24.85
C THR A 6 -8.00 5.69 25.16
N GLU A 7 -7.42 4.55 25.57
CA GLU A 7 -5.99 4.43 25.86
C GLU A 7 -5.08 4.63 24.64
N ASP A 8 -5.59 4.42 23.42
CA ASP A 8 -4.83 4.61 22.18
C ASP A 8 -4.95 6.05 21.63
N MET A 9 -5.83 6.89 22.19
CA MET A 9 -6.17 8.18 21.61
C MET A 9 -5.02 9.18 21.59
N GLU A 10 -4.20 9.23 22.66
CA GLU A 10 -3.06 10.15 22.73
C GLU A 10 -2.02 9.81 21.65
N SER A 11 -1.73 8.52 21.47
CA SER A 11 -0.83 8.02 20.43
C SER A 11 -1.36 8.32 19.02
N LEU A 12 -2.66 8.10 18.79
CA LEU A 12 -3.31 8.39 17.51
C LEU A 12 -3.26 9.87 17.14
N VAL A 13 -3.53 10.77 18.09
CA VAL A 13 -3.53 12.21 17.87
C VAL A 13 -2.10 12.75 17.70
N GLY A 14 -1.12 12.18 18.39
CA GLY A 14 0.29 12.58 18.29
C GLY A 14 1.01 12.05 17.04
N SER A 15 0.40 11.10 16.32
CA SER A 15 1.01 10.49 15.13
C SER A 15 0.91 11.39 13.90
N SER A 16 2.01 11.54 13.18
CA SER A 16 2.00 12.15 11.84
C SER A 16 1.73 11.08 10.79
N GLY A 17 0.92 11.43 9.77
CA GLY A 17 0.70 10.54 8.64
C GLY A 17 2.02 10.27 7.90
N SER A 18 2.27 9.01 7.56
CA SER A 18 3.42 8.64 6.73
C SER A 18 3.03 8.64 5.26
N GLY A 19 3.86 9.30 4.43
CA GLY A 19 3.78 9.22 2.97
C GLY A 19 4.57 8.05 2.38
N GLU A 20 5.24 7.25 3.22
CA GLU A 20 6.03 6.13 2.73
C GLU A 20 5.15 5.01 2.15
N PRO A 21 5.61 4.33 1.08
CA PRO A 21 4.87 3.24 0.48
C PRO A 21 4.83 2.02 1.39
N VAL A 22 3.64 1.44 1.54
CA VAL A 22 3.42 0.16 2.23
C VAL A 22 3.15 -0.92 1.19
N PHE A 23 3.94 -2.00 1.21
CA PHE A 23 3.76 -3.16 0.35
C PHE A 23 3.04 -4.27 1.10
N ALA A 24 1.75 -4.49 0.81
CA ALA A 24 0.96 -5.55 1.42
C ALA A 24 0.81 -6.73 0.47
N GLY A 25 0.98 -7.95 0.99
CA GLY A 25 0.74 -9.18 0.23
C GLY A 25 -0.75 -9.36 -0.07
N GLY A 26 -1.11 -10.05 -1.15
CA GLY A 26 -2.51 -10.20 -1.54
C GLY A 26 -3.41 -10.89 -0.52
N GLN A 27 -2.83 -11.71 0.37
CA GLN A 27 -3.53 -12.38 1.47
C GLN A 27 -3.34 -11.68 2.83
N ASP A 28 -2.91 -10.43 2.82
CA ASP A 28 -2.77 -9.67 4.06
C ASP A 28 -4.11 -9.57 4.80
N PRO A 29 -4.18 -9.86 6.11
CA PRO A 29 -5.41 -9.81 6.88
C PRO A 29 -6.16 -8.47 6.78
N TRP A 30 -5.45 -7.36 6.56
CA TRP A 30 -6.05 -6.05 6.32
C TRP A 30 -6.87 -6.02 5.02
N ILE A 31 -6.40 -6.66 3.94
CA ILE A 31 -7.09 -6.73 2.64
C ILE A 31 -8.31 -7.66 2.72
N LEU A 32 -8.14 -8.81 3.36
CA LEU A 32 -9.16 -9.86 3.45
C LEU A 32 -10.30 -9.49 4.41
N GLY A 33 -10.05 -8.59 5.36
CA GLY A 33 -11.03 -8.11 6.33
C GLY A 33 -11.77 -6.84 5.88
N ALA A 34 -12.04 -5.94 6.83
CA ALA A 34 -12.79 -4.71 6.60
C ALA A 34 -12.11 -3.72 5.63
N GLY A 35 -10.81 -3.87 5.37
CA GLY A 35 -9.97 -2.84 4.74
C GLY A 35 -10.29 -2.53 3.28
N THR A 36 -10.94 -3.43 2.54
CA THR A 36 -11.32 -3.17 1.13
C THR A 36 -12.73 -2.58 0.95
N ALA A 37 -13.51 -2.49 2.03
CA ALA A 37 -14.88 -1.98 1.95
C ALA A 37 -14.98 -0.45 2.01
N ASP A 38 -13.95 0.22 2.56
CA ASP A 38 -13.90 1.68 2.68
C ASP A 38 -13.40 2.31 1.36
N GLU A 39 -14.26 3.09 0.72
CA GLU A 39 -13.96 3.76 -0.56
C GLU A 39 -12.91 4.86 -0.45
N TRP A 40 -12.69 5.39 0.76
CA TRP A 40 -11.57 6.28 1.03
C TRP A 40 -10.24 5.56 0.85
N VAL A 41 -10.18 4.29 1.22
CA VAL A 41 -8.95 3.51 1.19
C VAL A 41 -8.81 2.75 -0.13
N VAL A 42 -9.89 2.14 -0.59
CA VAL A 42 -9.96 1.35 -1.82
C VAL A 42 -11.02 1.94 -2.74
N PRO A 43 -10.62 2.76 -3.73
CA PRO A 43 -11.55 3.29 -4.73
C PRO A 43 -12.47 2.23 -5.34
N ARG A 44 -13.75 2.57 -5.56
CA ARG A 44 -14.78 1.61 -6.03
C ARG A 44 -14.37 0.77 -7.23
N GLY A 45 -13.78 1.40 -8.24
CA GLY A 45 -13.43 0.75 -9.51
C GLY A 45 -12.42 -0.40 -9.39
N ILE A 46 -11.65 -0.43 -8.31
CA ILE A 46 -10.55 -1.38 -8.11
C ILE A 46 -10.80 -2.37 -6.97
N ARG A 47 -11.89 -2.21 -6.22
CA ARG A 47 -12.23 -3.04 -5.06
C ARG A 47 -12.29 -4.52 -5.39
N GLN A 48 -12.93 -4.90 -6.51
CA GLN A 48 -13.00 -6.31 -6.92
C GLN A 48 -11.61 -6.93 -7.14
N MET A 49 -10.65 -6.16 -7.67
CA MET A 49 -9.27 -6.62 -7.84
C MET A 49 -8.58 -6.80 -6.49
N ALA A 50 -8.74 -5.85 -5.57
CA ALA A 50 -8.12 -5.90 -4.25
C ALA A 50 -8.69 -7.02 -3.36
N SER A 51 -10.02 -7.11 -3.25
CA SER A 51 -10.71 -8.09 -2.39
C SER A 51 -10.58 -9.54 -2.89
N ALA A 52 -10.19 -9.77 -4.14
CA ALA A 52 -9.93 -11.12 -4.64
C ALA A 52 -8.70 -11.76 -3.95
N GLY A 53 -7.85 -10.96 -3.31
CA GLY A 53 -6.64 -11.40 -2.60
C GLY A 53 -5.55 -12.02 -3.49
N LYS A 54 -5.70 -11.91 -4.80
CA LYS A 54 -4.81 -12.55 -5.80
C LYS A 54 -3.62 -11.68 -6.19
N LYS A 55 -3.66 -10.39 -5.89
CA LYS A 55 -2.62 -9.42 -6.24
C LYS A 55 -2.08 -8.76 -4.98
N ASN A 56 -0.77 -8.57 -4.92
CA ASN A 56 -0.17 -7.74 -3.89
C ASN A 56 -0.42 -6.27 -4.22
N VAL A 57 -0.58 -5.46 -3.17
CA VAL A 57 -0.99 -4.07 -3.29
C VAL A 57 0.04 -3.13 -2.68
N VAL A 58 0.12 -1.92 -3.23
CA VAL A 58 0.91 -0.84 -2.64
C VAL A 58 -0.03 0.27 -2.17
N LEU A 59 0.17 0.73 -0.93
CA LEU A 59 -0.54 1.84 -0.33
C LEU A 59 0.37 3.06 -0.21
N ILE A 60 -0.15 4.25 -0.52
CA ILE A 60 0.50 5.54 -0.28
C ILE A 60 -0.40 6.35 0.65
N GLY A 61 0.14 6.83 1.77
CA GLY A 61 -0.67 7.58 2.75
C GLY A 61 -1.88 6.79 3.27
N GLY A 62 -1.78 5.46 3.30
CA GLY A 62 -2.87 4.57 3.69
C GLY A 62 -3.95 4.34 2.63
N ARG A 63 -3.77 4.80 1.39
CA ARG A 63 -4.73 4.59 0.27
C ARG A 63 -4.14 3.64 -0.77
N LEU A 64 -4.98 2.79 -1.34
CA LEU A 64 -4.60 1.89 -2.42
C LEU A 64 -4.19 2.68 -3.67
N ALA A 65 -2.91 2.59 -4.03
CA ALA A 65 -2.32 3.35 -5.12
C ALA A 65 -1.91 2.45 -6.31
N GLY A 66 -1.69 1.16 -6.08
CA GLY A 66 -1.11 0.29 -7.10
C GLY A 66 -1.09 -1.18 -6.72
N THR A 67 -0.47 -1.96 -7.60
CA THR A 67 -0.12 -3.36 -7.36
C THR A 67 1.37 -3.58 -7.52
N TRP A 68 1.90 -4.65 -6.93
CA TRP A 68 3.28 -5.03 -7.10
C TRP A 68 3.49 -6.53 -7.23
N THR A 69 4.60 -6.91 -7.85
CA THR A 69 5.07 -8.29 -7.96
C THR A 69 6.57 -8.33 -7.80
N ILE A 70 7.11 -9.40 -7.21
CA ILE A 70 8.55 -9.68 -7.22
C ILE A 70 8.80 -10.87 -8.13
N THR A 71 9.86 -10.79 -8.94
CA THR A 71 10.37 -11.91 -9.74
C THR A 71 11.89 -11.90 -9.65
N GLY A 72 12.47 -12.92 -9.01
CA GLY A 72 13.89 -12.89 -8.66
C GLY A 72 14.19 -11.71 -7.71
N SER A 73 15.11 -10.84 -8.12
CA SER A 73 15.47 -9.61 -7.40
C SER A 73 14.87 -8.33 -8.01
N GLU A 74 13.95 -8.47 -8.98
CA GLU A 74 13.22 -7.33 -9.56
C GLU A 74 11.83 -7.21 -8.92
N MET A 75 11.52 -6.00 -8.46
CA MET A 75 10.17 -5.61 -8.07
C MET A 75 9.55 -4.76 -9.18
N ARG A 76 8.35 -5.13 -9.61
CA ARG A 76 7.54 -4.33 -10.52
C ARG A 76 6.37 -3.73 -9.76
N VAL A 77 6.20 -2.43 -9.91
CA VAL A 77 5.07 -1.65 -9.36
C VAL A 77 4.27 -1.10 -10.53
N THR A 78 2.95 -1.33 -10.50
CA THR A 78 2.02 -0.76 -11.46
C THR A 78 1.07 0.15 -10.70
N TRP A 79 1.07 1.43 -11.07
CA TRP A 79 0.18 2.42 -10.47
C TRP A 79 -1.22 2.33 -11.06
N LEU A 80 -2.23 2.63 -10.25
CA LEU A 80 -3.59 2.76 -10.72
C LEU A 80 -3.84 4.18 -11.21
N ASP A 81 -4.76 4.31 -12.16
CA ASP A 81 -5.20 5.63 -12.61
C ASP A 81 -5.73 6.43 -11.43
N GLY A 82 -5.16 7.62 -11.21
CA GLY A 82 -5.50 8.47 -10.07
C GLY A 82 -4.77 8.13 -8.77
N ALA A 83 -3.67 7.37 -8.79
CA ALA A 83 -2.73 7.22 -7.66
C ALA A 83 -2.25 8.57 -7.07
N GLY A 84 -2.46 9.65 -7.81
CA GLY A 84 -2.19 11.03 -7.42
C GLY A 84 -0.79 11.48 -7.85
N PRO A 85 -0.52 12.79 -7.74
CA PRO A 85 0.81 13.35 -8.02
C PRO A 85 1.89 12.89 -7.04
N ASP A 86 1.50 12.23 -5.94
CA ASP A 86 2.38 11.79 -4.85
C ASP A 86 2.90 10.35 -5.02
N ALA A 87 2.71 9.74 -6.20
CA ALA A 87 3.31 8.45 -6.50
C ALA A 87 4.84 8.54 -6.29
N PRO A 88 5.43 7.74 -5.37
CA PRO A 88 6.83 7.90 -5.04
C PRO A 88 7.71 7.67 -6.27
N ASN A 89 8.76 8.48 -6.39
CA ASN A 89 9.76 8.27 -7.43
C ASN A 89 10.50 6.94 -7.23
N GLY A 90 11.20 6.49 -8.27
CA GLY A 90 11.89 5.20 -8.27
C GLY A 90 12.89 5.01 -7.10
N LEU A 91 13.50 6.09 -6.61
CA LEU A 91 14.48 6.02 -5.51
C LEU A 91 13.80 5.77 -4.16
N SER A 92 12.71 6.48 -3.86
CA SER A 92 11.93 6.27 -2.63
C SER A 92 11.31 4.88 -2.60
N LEU A 93 10.81 4.39 -3.74
CA LEU A 93 10.31 3.02 -3.86
C LEU A 93 11.42 1.99 -3.64
N GLN A 94 12.59 2.19 -4.27
CA GLN A 94 13.73 1.30 -4.11
C GLN A 94 14.16 1.19 -2.65
N LYS A 95 14.28 2.32 -1.95
CA LYS A 95 14.65 2.35 -0.53
C LYS A 95 13.65 1.56 0.33
N ALA A 96 12.36 1.79 0.14
CA ALA A 96 11.31 1.09 0.88
C ALA A 96 11.29 -0.42 0.56
N ALA A 97 11.43 -0.78 -0.72
CA ALA A 97 11.46 -2.18 -1.14
C ALA A 97 12.67 -2.93 -0.55
N THR A 98 13.86 -2.32 -0.57
CA THR A 98 15.07 -2.92 0.00
C THR A 98 14.96 -3.09 1.52
N ALA A 99 14.36 -2.13 2.22
CA ALA A 99 14.17 -2.22 3.67
C ALA A 99 13.25 -3.39 4.09
N ILE A 100 12.27 -3.74 3.25
CA ILE A 100 11.25 -4.74 3.56
C ILE A 100 11.64 -6.13 3.04
N PHE A 101 12.19 -6.20 1.83
CA PHE A 101 12.42 -7.47 1.11
C PHE A 101 13.90 -7.85 0.98
N GLY A 102 14.84 -7.02 1.47
CA GLY A 102 16.28 -7.28 1.36
C GLY A 102 16.85 -6.90 0.01
N ASP A 103 17.62 -7.80 -0.63
CA ASP A 103 18.32 -7.56 -1.91
C ASP A 103 17.38 -7.50 -3.13
N ILE A 104 16.49 -6.49 -3.13
CA ILE A 104 15.81 -6.02 -4.34
C ILE A 104 16.83 -5.20 -5.12
N ALA A 105 17.28 -5.73 -6.25
CA ALA A 105 18.28 -5.08 -7.09
C ALA A 105 17.67 -3.91 -7.89
N VAL A 106 16.38 -4.02 -8.26
CA VAL A 106 15.72 -3.05 -9.13
C VAL A 106 14.23 -2.95 -8.83
N VAL A 107 13.73 -1.72 -8.66
CA VAL A 107 12.31 -1.37 -8.74
C VAL A 107 12.00 -0.74 -10.10
N ARG A 108 11.00 -1.29 -10.80
CA ARG A 108 10.46 -0.76 -12.06
C ARG A 108 9.03 -0.27 -11.85
N VAL A 109 8.75 0.92 -12.38
CA VAL A 109 7.39 1.46 -12.47
C VAL A 109 6.86 1.19 -13.87
N SER A 110 5.66 0.62 -13.98
CA SER A 110 4.94 0.32 -15.23
C SER A 110 3.63 1.10 -15.32
#